data_AF-A0A2S6RIR0-F1
#
_entry.id   AF-A0A2S6RIR0-F1
#
_cell.length_a   1.000
_cell.length_b   1.000
_cell.length_c   1.000
_cell.angle_alpha   90.00
_cell.angle_beta   90.00
_cell.angle_gamma   90.00
#
_symmetry.space_group_name_H-M   'P 1'
#
loop_
_entity.id
_entity.type
_entity.pdbx_description
1 polymer ?
#
loop_
_entity_poly.entity_id
_entity_poly.type
_entity_poly.pdbx_seq_one_letter_code
_entity_poly.pdbx_strand_id
1 'polypeptide(L)'
;MIQDFIDAEIIDKLGGGRKLSVMLSGLSRLDLNEKTVYSWKQQGIPDKWKIAVAKLLMEKKLDFPESFLPPGVDINFFNKKDENSKLNEILKSNSNINKLDPELLKYFYNKMILLRRFEEKVGQLYGMGKIGGFCHLYIGQEAVVSGVEKAISKNDAVITGYRCHAHLLSRGASPLEIFMELLGKRDGISNGKGGSMHMFDPKNNFWGGHGIVGAQVPIGVGLAFNFKYKENKNLSVTFFGDGAANQGQVYESYNMASLWKLPVIFCIENNKYGMGTS
;
A
#
# COMPACT_ATOMS: atom_id res chain seq x y z
N MET A 1 23.77 16.86 -3.91
CA MET A 1 25.21 17.09 -4.18
C MET A 1 26.03 15.83 -3.97
N ILE A 2 26.18 15.27 -2.76
CA ILE A 2 26.98 14.03 -2.56
C ILE A 2 26.37 12.80 -3.27
N GLN A 3 25.04 12.64 -3.20
CA GLN A 3 24.35 11.50 -3.83
C GLN A 3 24.39 11.54 -5.37
N ASP A 4 24.38 12.73 -5.97
CA ASP A 4 24.42 12.89 -7.43
C ASP A 4 25.78 12.44 -8.01
N PHE A 5 26.88 12.64 -7.25
CA PHE A 5 28.21 12.13 -7.60
C PHE A 5 28.27 10.60 -7.54
N ILE A 6 27.65 9.99 -6.52
CA ILE A 6 27.58 8.53 -6.36
C ILE A 6 26.79 7.92 -7.53
N ASP A 7 25.65 8.50 -7.87
CA ASP A 7 24.78 8.01 -8.93
C ASP A 7 25.45 8.15 -10.32
N ALA A 8 26.20 9.23 -10.55
CA ALA A 8 26.99 9.41 -11.78
C ALA A 8 28.10 8.36 -11.91
N GLU A 9 28.83 8.08 -10.82
CA GLU A 9 29.88 7.06 -10.78
C GLU A 9 29.32 5.65 -11.04
N ILE A 10 28.15 5.34 -10.46
CA ILE A 10 27.44 4.07 -10.69
C ILE A 10 27.09 3.89 -12.17
N ILE A 11 26.58 4.94 -12.83
CA ILE A 11 26.25 4.90 -14.26
C ILE A 11 27.51 4.62 -15.08
N ASP A 12 28.64 5.23 -14.73
CA ASP A 12 29.91 4.99 -15.42
C ASP A 12 30.47 3.58 -15.19
N LYS A 13 30.40 3.05 -13.96
CA LYS A 13 30.76 1.66 -13.64
C LYS A 13 29.94 0.64 -14.45
N LEU A 14 28.68 0.96 -14.74
CA LEU A 14 27.80 0.11 -15.56
C LEU A 14 27.96 0.31 -17.07
N GLY A 15 28.94 1.13 -17.49
CA GLY A 15 29.30 1.32 -18.89
C GLY A 15 28.52 2.44 -19.60
N GLY A 16 27.97 3.38 -18.85
CA GLY A 16 27.32 4.59 -19.36
C GLY A 16 25.83 4.43 -19.71
N GLY A 17 25.18 5.57 -20.02
CA GLY A 17 23.72 5.65 -20.19
C GLY A 17 23.16 4.74 -21.29
N ARG A 18 23.91 4.54 -22.39
CA ARG A 18 23.50 3.64 -23.48
C ARG A 18 23.49 2.16 -23.08
N LYS A 19 24.52 1.68 -22.37
CA LYS A 19 24.56 0.27 -21.93
C LYS A 19 23.57 0.02 -20.81
N LEU A 20 23.47 0.95 -19.87
CA LEU A 20 22.55 0.83 -18.75
C LEU A 20 21.08 0.87 -19.19
N SER A 21 20.71 1.71 -20.17
CA SER A 21 19.34 1.73 -20.73
C SER A 21 18.94 0.39 -21.35
N VAL A 22 19.82 -0.26 -22.12
CA VAL A 22 19.56 -1.59 -22.68
C VAL A 22 19.39 -2.65 -21.59
N MET A 23 20.29 -2.67 -20.60
CA MET A 23 20.21 -3.62 -19.48
C MET A 23 18.92 -3.44 -18.66
N LEU A 24 18.56 -2.19 -18.35
CA LEU A 24 17.34 -1.88 -17.60
C LEU A 24 16.07 -2.17 -18.40
N SER A 25 16.07 -1.92 -19.71
CA SER A 25 14.92 -2.25 -20.58
C SER A 25 14.70 -3.77 -20.63
N GLY A 26 15.78 -4.56 -20.69
CA GLY A 26 15.73 -6.02 -20.64
C GLY A 26 15.17 -6.56 -19.31
N LEU A 27 15.51 -5.93 -18.19
CA LEU A 27 15.02 -6.34 -16.86
C LEU A 27 13.57 -5.92 -16.57
N SER A 28 13.16 -4.74 -17.05
CA SER A 28 11.89 -4.12 -16.67
C SER A 28 10.77 -4.27 -17.70
N ARG A 29 11.09 -4.68 -18.94
CA ARG A 29 10.19 -4.63 -20.11
C ARG A 29 9.63 -3.22 -20.39
N LEU A 30 10.28 -2.19 -19.88
CA LEU A 30 9.97 -0.79 -20.15
C LEU A 30 11.01 -0.25 -21.14
N ASP A 31 10.56 0.46 -22.17
CA ASP A 31 11.46 1.14 -23.10
C ASP A 31 12.10 2.35 -22.42
N LEU A 32 13.37 2.18 -22.04
CA LEU A 32 14.16 3.24 -21.41
C LEU A 32 15.11 3.85 -22.44
N ASN A 33 14.98 5.16 -22.68
CA ASN A 33 15.85 5.89 -23.60
C ASN A 33 17.20 6.21 -22.94
N GLU A 34 18.31 6.09 -23.69
CA GLU A 34 19.65 6.48 -23.24
C GLU A 34 19.72 7.93 -22.73
N LYS A 35 19.01 8.88 -23.37
CA LYS A 35 18.99 10.30 -22.95
C LYS A 35 18.42 10.46 -21.54
N THR A 36 17.41 9.66 -21.19
CA THR A 36 16.83 9.62 -19.84
C THR A 36 17.85 9.11 -18.83
N VAL A 37 18.61 8.07 -19.17
CA VAL A 37 19.63 7.54 -18.26
C VAL A 37 20.80 8.50 -18.10
N TYR A 38 21.18 9.22 -19.16
CA TYR A 38 22.21 10.26 -19.06
C TYR A 38 21.79 11.42 -18.16
N SER A 39 20.50 11.80 -18.13
CA SER A 39 20.04 12.87 -17.24
C SER A 39 20.16 12.50 -15.75
N TRP A 40 20.15 11.22 -15.41
CA TRP A 40 20.32 10.74 -14.02
C TRP A 40 21.69 11.06 -13.44
N LYS A 41 22.72 11.28 -14.27
CA LYS A 41 24.02 11.76 -13.77
C LYS A 41 23.93 13.12 -13.07
N GLN A 42 22.96 13.94 -13.46
CA GLN A 42 22.74 15.28 -12.89
C GLN A 42 21.56 15.31 -11.91
N GLN A 43 20.57 14.44 -12.13
CA GLN A 43 19.29 14.44 -11.40
C GLN A 43 19.19 13.34 -10.33
N GLY A 44 20.16 12.44 -10.27
CA GLY A 44 20.10 11.21 -9.49
C GLY A 44 19.31 10.10 -10.20
N ILE A 45 19.57 8.86 -9.82
CA ILE A 45 18.83 7.69 -10.28
C ILE A 45 17.50 7.64 -9.51
N PRO A 46 16.33 7.62 -10.20
CA PRO A 46 15.03 7.58 -9.52
C PRO A 46 14.88 6.32 -8.66
N ASP A 47 14.20 6.42 -7.51
CA ASP A 47 14.07 5.31 -6.56
C ASP A 47 13.50 4.03 -7.16
N LYS A 48 12.55 4.16 -8.10
CA LYS A 48 11.97 3.02 -8.84
C LYS A 48 13.00 2.20 -9.63
N TRP A 49 14.15 2.78 -9.95
CA TRP A 49 15.23 2.14 -10.70
C TRP A 49 16.40 1.68 -9.83
N LYS A 50 16.53 2.20 -8.60
CA LYS A 50 17.67 1.89 -7.71
C LYS A 50 17.79 0.39 -7.41
N ILE A 51 16.69 -0.33 -7.22
CA ILE A 51 16.71 -1.79 -6.98
C ILE A 51 17.25 -2.54 -8.21
N ALA A 52 16.80 -2.17 -9.42
CA ALA A 52 17.26 -2.82 -10.65
C ALA A 52 18.74 -2.52 -10.94
N VAL A 53 19.17 -1.28 -10.67
CA VAL A 53 20.57 -0.86 -10.79
C VAL A 53 21.45 -1.58 -9.76
N ALA A 54 21.03 -1.67 -8.50
CA ALA A 54 21.73 -2.41 -7.46
C ALA A 54 21.90 -3.89 -7.81
N LYS A 55 20.85 -4.53 -8.36
CA LYS A 55 20.93 -5.91 -8.85
C LYS A 55 21.99 -6.08 -9.95
N LEU A 56 22.02 -5.17 -10.93
CA LEU A 56 23.03 -5.18 -12.01
C LEU A 56 24.46 -4.99 -11.48
N LEU A 57 24.64 -4.12 -10.48
CA LEU A 57 25.93 -3.91 -9.83
C LEU A 57 26.40 -5.21 -9.14
N MET A 58 25.51 -5.88 -8.39
CA MET A 58 25.84 -7.17 -7.75
C MET A 58 26.13 -8.29 -8.74
N GLU A 59 25.37 -8.41 -9.83
CA GLU A 59 25.63 -9.39 -10.91
C GLU A 59 27.00 -9.19 -11.56
N LYS A 60 27.45 -7.93 -11.67
CA LYS A 60 28.76 -7.56 -12.18
C LYS A 60 29.86 -7.53 -11.10
N LYS A 61 29.53 -7.84 -9.84
CA LYS A 61 30.43 -7.77 -8.68
C LYS A 61 31.07 -6.39 -8.51
N LEU A 62 30.26 -5.34 -8.70
CA LEU A 62 30.65 -3.94 -8.54
C LEU A 62 30.09 -3.41 -7.21
N ASP A 63 30.93 -2.75 -6.42
CA ASP A 63 30.54 -2.19 -5.13
C ASP A 63 29.73 -0.90 -5.26
N PHE A 64 28.80 -0.71 -4.33
CA PHE A 64 28.01 0.50 -4.16
C PHE A 64 27.69 0.74 -2.68
N PRO A 65 27.56 2.01 -2.25
CA PRO A 65 27.24 2.32 -0.85
C PRO A 65 25.80 1.92 -0.52
N GLU A 66 25.56 1.46 0.71
CA GLU A 66 24.21 1.08 1.15
C GLU A 66 23.22 2.25 1.12
N SER A 67 23.71 3.48 1.28
CA SER A 67 22.94 4.73 1.11
C SER A 67 22.36 4.92 -0.29
N PHE A 68 22.82 4.15 -1.28
CA PHE A 68 22.23 4.13 -2.62
C PHE A 68 20.86 3.45 -2.62
N LEU A 69 20.57 2.53 -1.70
CA LEU A 69 19.30 1.79 -1.70
C LEU A 69 18.13 2.66 -1.23
N PRO A 70 16.90 2.42 -1.72
CA PRO A 70 15.71 3.09 -1.20
C PRO A 70 15.52 2.84 0.31
N PRO A 71 14.91 3.77 1.06
CA PRO A 71 14.61 3.57 2.48
C PRO A 71 13.87 2.24 2.73
N GLY A 72 14.35 1.46 3.70
CA GLY A 72 13.77 0.16 4.05
C GLY A 72 14.27 -1.02 3.20
N VAL A 73 15.25 -0.81 2.31
CA VAL A 73 15.91 -1.87 1.54
C VAL A 73 17.38 -1.95 1.95
N ASP A 74 17.80 -3.10 2.47
CA ASP A 74 19.20 -3.40 2.81
C ASP A 74 19.85 -4.31 1.76
N ILE A 75 21.16 -4.53 1.86
CA ILE A 75 21.86 -5.42 0.91
C ILE A 75 21.43 -6.89 1.06
N ASN A 76 20.90 -7.27 2.22
CA ASN A 76 20.38 -8.61 2.49
C ASN A 76 19.13 -8.92 1.66
N PHE A 77 18.38 -7.89 1.25
CA PHE A 77 17.29 -8.00 0.29
C PHE A 77 17.67 -8.79 -0.98
N PHE A 78 18.90 -8.61 -1.49
CA PHE A 78 19.38 -9.29 -2.70
C PHE A 78 19.99 -10.66 -2.41
N ASN A 79 20.52 -10.86 -1.19
CA ASN A 79 21.11 -12.11 -0.73
C ASN A 79 20.09 -13.13 -0.20
N LYS A 80 18.81 -12.74 -0.07
CA LYS A 80 17.68 -13.64 0.16
C LYS A 80 17.43 -14.56 -1.03
N LYS A 81 18.41 -15.40 -1.37
CA LYS A 81 18.23 -16.57 -2.25
C LYS A 81 17.25 -17.60 -1.67
N ASP A 82 16.90 -17.49 -0.38
CA ASP A 82 16.04 -18.44 0.35
C ASP A 82 14.67 -17.91 0.80
N GLU A 83 14.28 -16.68 0.50
CA GLU A 83 12.85 -16.33 0.64
C GLU A 83 12.02 -16.80 -0.54
N ASN A 84 12.64 -17.05 -1.70
CA ASN A 84 11.96 -17.77 -2.77
C ASN A 84 11.81 -19.27 -2.43
N SER A 85 12.64 -19.89 -1.60
CA SER A 85 12.43 -21.30 -1.19
C SER A 85 11.27 -21.40 -0.21
N LYS A 86 11.19 -20.50 0.78
CA LYS A 86 10.04 -20.39 1.70
C LYS A 86 8.76 -19.92 1.02
N LEU A 87 8.82 -18.93 0.13
CA LEU A 87 7.68 -18.50 -0.68
C LEU A 87 7.26 -19.62 -1.62
N ASN A 88 8.19 -20.32 -2.28
CA ASN A 88 7.86 -21.49 -3.08
C ASN A 88 7.36 -22.66 -2.24
N GLU A 89 7.78 -22.83 -0.99
CA GLU A 89 7.21 -23.82 -0.05
C GLU A 89 5.81 -23.41 0.42
N ILE A 90 5.54 -22.13 0.66
CA ILE A 90 4.21 -21.59 0.98
C ILE A 90 3.29 -21.69 -0.24
N LEU A 91 3.82 -21.46 -1.44
CA LEU A 91 3.12 -21.62 -2.71
C LEU A 91 2.94 -23.11 -3.07
N LYS A 92 3.90 -23.99 -2.76
CA LYS A 92 3.82 -25.46 -2.98
C LYS A 92 2.94 -26.15 -1.95
N SER A 93 2.93 -25.71 -0.69
CA SER A 93 2.04 -26.20 0.36
C SER A 93 0.59 -25.76 0.11
N ASN A 94 0.39 -24.64 -0.58
CA ASN A 94 -0.88 -24.30 -1.21
C ASN A 94 -0.99 -24.94 -2.60
N SER A 95 -1.13 -26.26 -2.63
CA SER A 95 -1.34 -27.10 -3.84
C SER A 95 -2.55 -26.70 -4.72
N ASN A 96 -3.30 -25.66 -4.35
CA ASN A 96 -4.44 -25.12 -5.07
C ASN A 96 -4.16 -23.84 -5.89
N ILE A 97 -2.96 -23.26 -5.86
CA ILE A 97 -2.68 -22.03 -6.65
C ILE A 97 -2.75 -22.31 -8.16
N ASN A 98 -2.30 -23.49 -8.59
CA ASN A 98 -2.45 -23.94 -9.98
C ASN A 98 -3.91 -24.28 -10.37
N LYS A 99 -4.86 -24.22 -9.41
CA LYS A 99 -6.30 -24.40 -9.63
C LYS A 99 -7.08 -23.07 -9.51
N LEU A 100 -6.41 -21.94 -9.27
CA LEU A 100 -7.10 -20.65 -9.18
C LEU A 100 -7.55 -20.22 -10.58
N ASP A 101 -8.80 -19.78 -10.65
CA ASP A 101 -9.41 -19.22 -11.85
C ASP A 101 -8.53 -18.08 -12.41
N PRO A 102 -8.06 -18.16 -13.68
CA PRO A 102 -7.28 -17.10 -14.30
C PRO A 102 -7.96 -15.72 -14.25
N GLU A 103 -9.29 -15.65 -14.30
CA GLU A 103 -10.03 -14.39 -14.21
C GLU A 103 -9.96 -13.80 -12.79
N LEU A 104 -9.96 -14.64 -11.76
CA LEU A 104 -9.75 -14.21 -10.38
C LEU A 104 -8.34 -13.65 -10.18
N LEU A 105 -7.32 -14.28 -10.77
CA LEU A 105 -5.94 -13.78 -10.72
C LEU A 105 -5.79 -12.43 -11.44
N LYS A 106 -6.40 -12.29 -12.62
CA LYS A 106 -6.44 -11.01 -13.36
C LYS A 106 -7.15 -9.92 -12.55
N TYR A 107 -8.26 -10.26 -11.89
CA TYR A 107 -8.97 -9.33 -11.01
C TYR A 107 -8.03 -8.81 -9.92
N PHE A 108 -7.37 -9.70 -9.16
CA PHE A 108 -6.47 -9.28 -8.09
C PHE A 108 -5.30 -8.44 -8.60
N TYR A 109 -4.67 -8.88 -9.70
CA TYR A 109 -3.58 -8.13 -10.31
C TYR A 109 -4.01 -6.72 -10.71
N ASN A 110 -5.11 -6.58 -11.47
CA ASN A 110 -5.61 -5.30 -11.93
C ASN A 110 -6.01 -4.40 -10.75
N LYS A 111 -6.66 -4.96 -9.73
CA LYS A 111 -7.05 -4.23 -8.52
C LYS A 111 -5.83 -3.71 -7.78
N MET A 112 -4.83 -4.55 -7.51
CA MET A 112 -3.61 -4.14 -6.81
C MET A 112 -2.83 -3.07 -7.59
N ILE A 113 -2.70 -3.22 -8.91
CA ILE A 113 -2.03 -2.23 -9.76
C ILE A 113 -2.78 -0.89 -9.76
N LEU A 114 -4.11 -0.90 -9.84
CA LEU A 114 -4.92 0.31 -9.74
C LEU A 114 -4.67 1.04 -8.41
N LEU A 115 -4.74 0.31 -7.29
CA LEU A 115 -4.50 0.87 -5.96
C LEU A 115 -3.07 1.44 -5.84
N ARG A 116 -2.06 0.69 -6.27
CA ARG A 116 -0.66 1.14 -6.29
C ARG A 116 -0.48 2.42 -7.10
N ARG A 117 -1.04 2.49 -8.31
CA ARG A 117 -0.90 3.66 -9.19
C ARG A 117 -1.63 4.88 -8.65
N PHE A 118 -2.79 4.67 -8.04
CA PHE A 118 -3.52 5.73 -7.36
C PHE A 118 -2.67 6.32 -6.22
N GLU A 119 -2.17 5.46 -5.32
CA GLU A 119 -1.35 5.85 -4.18
C GLU A 119 -0.02 6.51 -4.58
N GLU A 120 0.65 6.00 -5.61
CA GLU A 120 1.85 6.65 -6.18
C GLU A 120 1.55 8.06 -6.67
N LYS A 121 0.38 8.28 -7.29
CA LYS A 121 -0.02 9.61 -7.75
C LYS A 121 -0.34 10.54 -6.57
N VAL A 122 -0.99 10.03 -5.54
CA VAL A 122 -1.22 10.76 -4.28
C VAL A 122 0.12 11.16 -3.66
N GLY A 123 1.08 10.24 -3.57
CA GLY A 123 2.43 10.52 -3.08
C GLY A 123 3.15 11.62 -3.88
N GLN A 124 3.05 11.60 -5.21
CA GLN A 124 3.58 12.69 -6.05
C GLN A 124 2.93 14.04 -5.75
N LEU A 125 1.60 14.10 -5.66
CA LEU A 125 0.87 15.35 -5.37
C LEU A 125 1.20 15.89 -3.98
N TYR A 126 1.37 15.00 -2.99
CA TYR A 126 1.82 15.38 -1.66
C TYR A 126 3.24 15.93 -1.67
N GLY A 127 4.18 15.28 -2.37
CA GLY A 127 5.55 15.78 -2.55
C GLY A 127 5.63 17.13 -3.27
N MET A 128 4.64 17.45 -4.11
CA MET A 128 4.48 18.77 -4.75
C MET A 128 3.82 19.81 -3.84
N GLY A 129 3.49 19.48 -2.60
CA GLY A 129 2.80 20.38 -1.65
C GLY A 129 1.35 20.69 -2.04
N LYS A 130 0.70 19.84 -2.84
CA LYS A 130 -0.70 20.06 -3.27
C LYS A 130 -1.74 19.51 -2.31
N ILE A 131 -1.34 18.58 -1.45
CA ILE A 131 -2.20 17.97 -0.43
C ILE A 131 -1.80 18.55 0.91
N GLY A 132 -2.76 19.13 1.63
CA GLY A 132 -2.54 19.72 2.95
C GLY A 132 -2.60 18.68 4.08
N GLY A 133 -1.93 18.98 5.20
CA GLY A 133 -1.88 18.08 6.36
C GLY A 133 -1.02 16.84 6.12
N PHE A 134 -1.27 15.78 6.90
CA PHE A 134 -0.52 14.52 6.77
C PHE A 134 -1.16 13.59 5.74
N CYS A 135 -0.35 13.11 4.79
CA CYS A 135 -0.76 12.15 3.78
C CYS A 135 -0.27 10.73 4.13
N HIS A 136 -1.20 9.78 4.26
CA HIS A 136 -0.89 8.42 4.68
C HIS A 136 -1.19 7.42 3.58
N LEU A 137 -0.14 6.97 2.90
CA LEU A 137 -0.26 6.06 1.76
C LEU A 137 -0.50 4.61 2.21
N TYR A 138 -1.17 3.83 1.38
CA TYR A 138 -1.43 2.39 1.60
C TYR A 138 -0.53 1.48 0.74
N ILE A 139 0.58 2.04 0.25
CA ILE A 139 1.57 1.35 -0.59
C ILE A 139 2.15 0.15 0.15
N GLY A 140 2.05 -1.04 -0.46
CA GLY A 140 2.58 -2.30 0.07
C GLY A 140 1.54 -3.20 0.72
N GLN A 141 0.31 -2.71 0.92
CA GLN A 141 -0.78 -3.43 1.57
C GLN A 141 -1.93 -3.76 0.61
N GLU A 142 -1.77 -3.50 -0.69
CA GLU A 142 -2.86 -3.56 -1.68
C GLU A 142 -3.51 -4.94 -1.79
N ALA A 143 -2.75 -6.00 -1.56
CA ALA A 143 -3.24 -7.38 -1.57
C ALA A 143 -4.28 -7.63 -0.46
N VAL A 144 -4.09 -7.02 0.72
CA VAL A 144 -4.98 -7.18 1.88
C VAL A 144 -6.38 -6.69 1.51
N VAL A 145 -6.49 -5.42 1.13
CA VAL A 145 -7.79 -4.82 0.80
C VAL A 145 -8.41 -5.41 -0.47
N SER A 146 -7.59 -5.80 -1.46
CA SER A 146 -8.11 -6.43 -2.69
C SER A 146 -8.70 -7.81 -2.42
N GLY A 147 -8.05 -8.59 -1.56
CA GLY A 147 -8.51 -9.91 -1.11
C GLY A 147 -9.78 -9.82 -0.30
N VAL A 148 -9.79 -8.96 0.73
CA VAL A 148 -10.96 -8.79 1.59
C VAL A 148 -12.16 -8.27 0.81
N GLU A 149 -11.97 -7.24 -0.04
CA GLU A 149 -13.08 -6.67 -0.82
C GLU A 149 -13.71 -7.69 -1.76
N LYS A 150 -12.94 -8.66 -2.27
CA LYS A 150 -13.46 -9.74 -3.11
C LYS A 150 -14.28 -10.76 -2.32
N ALA A 151 -14.00 -10.92 -1.03
CA ALA A 151 -14.65 -11.90 -0.16
C ALA A 151 -15.92 -11.37 0.52
N ILE A 152 -16.11 -10.06 0.57
CA ILE A 152 -17.26 -9.41 1.24
C ILE A 152 -18.29 -8.86 0.24
N SER A 153 -19.47 -8.52 0.76
CA SER A 153 -20.54 -7.85 0.01
C SER A 153 -20.40 -6.32 0.08
N LYS A 154 -21.06 -5.62 -0.85
CA LYS A 154 -21.24 -4.15 -0.79
C LYS A 154 -22.17 -3.72 0.35
N ASN A 155 -22.96 -4.64 0.88
CA ASN A 155 -23.82 -4.40 2.05
C ASN A 155 -23.06 -4.54 3.37
N ASP A 156 -21.88 -5.18 3.37
CA ASP A 156 -21.02 -5.24 4.55
C ASP A 156 -20.34 -3.89 4.77
N ALA A 157 -20.19 -3.54 6.04
CA ALA A 157 -19.51 -2.32 6.45
C ALA A 157 -18.00 -2.49 6.40
N VAL A 158 -17.30 -1.47 5.93
CA VAL A 158 -15.85 -1.38 6.01
C VAL A 158 -15.48 -0.11 6.77
N ILE A 159 -14.61 -0.24 7.75
CA ILE A 159 -14.08 0.88 8.54
C ILE A 159 -12.59 0.69 8.78
N THR A 160 -11.79 1.76 8.71
CA THR A 160 -10.34 1.68 8.80
C THR A 160 -9.73 2.91 9.50
N GLY A 161 -8.42 2.87 9.73
CA GLY A 161 -7.65 4.00 10.22
C GLY A 161 -7.33 5.01 9.12
N TYR A 162 -6.33 5.86 9.35
CA TYR A 162 -5.96 6.97 8.47
C TYR A 162 -5.37 6.58 7.11
N ARG A 163 -4.95 5.32 6.88
CA ARG A 163 -4.50 4.82 5.56
C ARG A 163 -5.68 4.37 4.70
N CYS A 164 -6.59 5.29 4.40
CA CYS A 164 -7.94 4.93 3.97
C CYS A 164 -8.20 4.99 2.44
N HIS A 165 -7.32 5.60 1.64
CA HIS A 165 -7.66 5.90 0.24
C HIS A 165 -7.84 4.62 -0.59
N ALA A 166 -6.92 3.67 -0.46
CA ALA A 166 -7.03 2.39 -1.14
C ALA A 166 -8.28 1.58 -0.72
N HIS A 167 -8.71 1.66 0.54
CA HIS A 167 -9.96 1.03 0.97
C HIS A 167 -11.16 1.67 0.29
N LEU A 168 -11.23 2.99 0.31
CA LEU A 168 -12.33 3.74 -0.26
C LEU A 168 -12.43 3.52 -1.79
N LEU A 169 -11.30 3.57 -2.49
CA LEU A 169 -11.21 3.25 -3.91
C LEU A 169 -11.58 1.78 -4.18
N SER A 170 -11.15 0.85 -3.31
CA SER A 170 -11.49 -0.56 -3.43
C SER A 170 -13.01 -0.78 -3.30
N ARG A 171 -13.64 -0.05 -2.36
CA ARG A 171 -15.08 0.00 -2.13
C ARG A 171 -15.90 0.61 -3.25
N GLY A 172 -15.26 1.24 -4.24
CA GLY A 172 -15.92 1.72 -5.45
C GLY A 172 -16.23 3.20 -5.47
N ALA A 173 -15.67 3.98 -4.53
CA ALA A 173 -15.70 5.43 -4.63
C ALA A 173 -14.97 5.92 -5.89
N SER A 174 -15.38 7.08 -6.41
CA SER A 174 -14.75 7.65 -7.59
C SER A 174 -13.31 8.09 -7.28
N PRO A 175 -12.31 7.69 -8.08
CA PRO A 175 -10.95 8.23 -7.94
C PRO A 175 -10.92 9.76 -7.96
N LEU A 176 -11.81 10.39 -8.75
CA LEU A 176 -11.90 11.84 -8.85
C LEU A 176 -12.37 12.47 -7.53
N GLU A 177 -13.39 11.91 -6.88
CA GLU A 177 -13.90 12.40 -5.59
C GLU A 177 -12.84 12.28 -4.49
N ILE A 178 -12.05 11.20 -4.51
CA ILE A 178 -10.94 11.01 -3.58
C ILE A 178 -9.84 12.06 -3.85
N PHE A 179 -9.46 12.29 -5.11
CA PHE A 179 -8.49 13.34 -5.43
C PHE A 179 -9.00 14.74 -5.07
N MET A 180 -10.28 15.02 -5.30
CA MET A 180 -10.88 16.29 -4.93
C MET A 180 -10.83 16.49 -3.40
N GLU A 181 -11.08 15.45 -2.63
CA GLU A 181 -10.95 15.50 -1.17
C GLU A 181 -9.50 15.77 -0.74
N LEU A 182 -8.54 15.04 -1.30
CA LEU A 182 -7.11 15.23 -1.01
C LEU A 182 -6.59 16.63 -1.36
N LEU A 183 -7.15 17.23 -2.41
CA LEU A 183 -6.80 18.57 -2.89
C LEU A 183 -7.64 19.69 -2.24
N GLY A 184 -8.44 19.37 -1.22
CA GLY A 184 -9.26 20.33 -0.48
C GLY A 184 -10.35 21.00 -1.32
N LYS A 185 -10.90 20.28 -2.30
CA LYS A 185 -11.98 20.77 -3.18
C LYS A 185 -13.35 20.43 -2.60
N ARG A 186 -14.30 21.34 -2.80
CA ARG A 186 -15.68 21.23 -2.29
C ARG A 186 -16.39 19.96 -2.75
N ASP A 187 -16.10 19.48 -3.95
CA ASP A 187 -16.74 18.29 -4.50
C ASP A 187 -16.05 16.99 -4.05
N GLY A 188 -15.08 17.08 -3.14
CA GLY A 188 -14.48 15.93 -2.47
C GLY A 188 -15.51 15.12 -1.70
N ILE A 189 -15.21 13.83 -1.49
CA ILE A 189 -16.14 12.88 -0.87
C ILE A 189 -16.59 13.26 0.56
N SER A 190 -15.83 14.12 1.24
CA SER A 190 -16.15 14.71 2.54
C SER A 190 -16.12 16.25 2.48
N ASN A 191 -16.52 16.79 1.33
CA ASN A 191 -16.60 18.21 0.99
C ASN A 191 -15.26 18.97 1.08
N GLY A 192 -14.14 18.29 0.90
CA GLY A 192 -12.79 18.86 1.00
C GLY A 192 -12.34 19.21 2.42
N LYS A 193 -13.04 18.68 3.44
CA LYS A 193 -12.80 18.98 4.87
C LYS A 193 -12.10 17.85 5.62
N GLY A 194 -12.20 16.62 5.12
CA GLY A 194 -11.63 15.44 5.75
C GLY A 194 -10.17 15.19 5.37
N GLY A 195 -9.76 15.65 4.19
CA GLY A 195 -8.40 15.48 3.69
C GLY A 195 -7.97 14.02 3.63
N SER A 196 -6.67 13.76 3.78
CA SER A 196 -6.13 12.40 3.64
C SER A 196 -6.61 11.39 4.69
N MET A 197 -7.05 11.83 5.88
CA MET A 197 -7.28 10.90 6.98
C MET A 197 -8.75 10.62 7.26
N HIS A 198 -9.67 11.51 6.83
CA HIS A 198 -11.07 11.51 7.27
C HIS A 198 -12.05 11.45 6.11
N MET A 199 -11.96 10.41 5.28
CA MET A 199 -12.88 10.22 4.15
C MET A 199 -13.96 9.21 4.50
N PHE A 200 -15.22 9.54 4.21
CA PHE A 200 -16.38 8.69 4.49
C PHE A 200 -17.22 8.52 3.23
N ASP A 201 -17.77 7.32 3.02
CA ASP A 201 -18.69 7.03 1.92
C ASP A 201 -19.80 6.07 2.39
N PRO A 202 -20.83 6.62 3.07
CA PRO A 202 -21.95 5.84 3.56
C PRO A 202 -22.72 5.12 2.43
N LYS A 203 -22.70 5.65 1.20
CA LYS A 203 -23.37 5.03 0.05
C LYS A 203 -22.76 3.68 -0.29
N ASN A 204 -21.44 3.54 -0.13
CA ASN A 204 -20.70 2.29 -0.33
C ASN A 204 -20.42 1.53 0.98
N ASN A 205 -21.13 1.84 2.07
CA ASN A 205 -20.92 1.29 3.42
C ASN A 205 -19.46 1.40 3.90
N PHE A 206 -18.79 2.49 3.54
CA PHE A 206 -17.46 2.81 4.03
C PHE A 206 -17.53 3.90 5.10
N TRP A 207 -17.20 3.53 6.33
CA TRP A 207 -17.47 4.31 7.53
C TRP A 207 -16.24 5.04 8.08
N GLY A 208 -15.29 5.34 7.22
CA GLY A 208 -14.26 6.31 7.52
C GLY A 208 -12.85 5.78 7.47
N GLY A 209 -11.94 6.70 7.15
CA GLY A 209 -10.64 6.77 7.78
C GLY A 209 -10.72 7.52 9.10
N HIS A 210 -10.10 6.97 10.13
CA HIS A 210 -10.04 7.59 11.45
C HIS A 210 -8.60 7.98 11.79
N GLY A 211 -8.38 9.27 12.06
CA GLY A 211 -7.07 9.82 12.42
C GLY A 211 -6.61 9.46 13.84
N ILE A 212 -7.55 9.20 14.76
CA ILE A 212 -7.23 8.76 16.12
C ILE A 212 -6.94 7.26 16.10
N VAL A 213 -5.72 6.89 16.51
CA VAL A 213 -5.23 5.51 16.49
C VAL A 213 -6.16 4.61 17.32
N GLY A 214 -6.73 3.58 16.69
CA GLY A 214 -7.59 2.59 17.32
C GLY A 214 -9.05 3.02 17.51
N ALA A 215 -9.41 4.29 17.25
CA ALA A 215 -10.77 4.78 17.46
C ALA A 215 -11.80 4.13 16.52
N GLN A 216 -11.37 3.67 15.34
CA GLN A 216 -12.24 2.97 14.40
C GLN A 216 -12.73 1.61 14.92
N VAL A 217 -12.01 0.99 15.86
CA VAL A 217 -12.31 -0.37 16.29
C VAL A 217 -13.63 -0.46 17.07
N PRO A 218 -13.86 0.33 18.13
CA PRO A 218 -15.15 0.34 18.81
C PRO A 218 -16.30 0.79 17.90
N ILE A 219 -16.04 1.70 16.95
CA ILE A 219 -17.06 2.12 15.97
C ILE A 219 -17.44 0.95 15.05
N GLY A 220 -16.46 0.17 14.58
CA GLY A 220 -16.70 -1.05 13.81
C GLY A 220 -17.49 -2.11 14.58
N VAL A 221 -17.24 -2.25 15.89
CA VAL A 221 -18.06 -3.10 16.76
C VAL A 221 -19.50 -2.57 16.86
N GLY A 222 -19.69 -1.25 16.95
CA GLY A 222 -21.00 -0.62 16.90
C GLY A 222 -21.76 -0.87 15.59
N LEU A 223 -21.07 -0.85 14.45
CA LEU A 223 -21.66 -1.20 13.14
C LEU A 223 -22.11 -2.66 13.10
N ALA A 224 -21.28 -3.59 13.61
CA ALA A 224 -21.65 -5.00 13.73
C ALA A 224 -22.84 -5.21 14.69
N PHE A 225 -22.88 -4.47 15.80
CA PHE A 225 -24.01 -4.47 16.71
C PHE A 225 -25.29 -4.04 15.99
N ASN A 226 -25.25 -2.96 15.20
CA ASN A 226 -26.41 -2.52 14.42
C ASN A 226 -26.91 -3.59 13.44
N PHE A 227 -26.01 -4.32 12.77
CA PHE A 227 -26.43 -5.43 11.89
C PHE A 227 -27.12 -6.55 12.68
N LYS A 228 -26.54 -6.96 13.81
CA LYS A 228 -27.16 -7.96 14.68
C LYS A 228 -28.52 -7.50 15.22
N TYR A 229 -28.60 -6.26 15.71
CA TYR A 229 -29.81 -5.68 16.30
C TYR A 229 -30.96 -5.60 15.30
N LYS A 230 -30.65 -5.34 14.02
CA LYS A 230 -31.63 -5.30 12.91
C LYS A 230 -31.85 -6.65 12.24
N GLU A 231 -31.31 -7.74 12.80
CA GLU A 231 -31.36 -9.09 12.22
C GLU A 231 -30.85 -9.16 10.77
N ASN A 232 -29.92 -8.27 10.42
CA ASN A 232 -29.27 -8.26 9.12
C ASN A 232 -28.08 -9.23 9.13
N LYS A 233 -27.95 -10.03 8.07
CA LYS A 233 -26.85 -11.00 7.88
C LYS A 233 -25.54 -10.37 7.39
N ASN A 234 -25.45 -9.04 7.38
CA ASN A 234 -24.22 -8.31 7.08
C ASN A 234 -23.24 -8.28 8.26
N LEU A 235 -21.98 -7.99 7.94
CA LEU A 235 -20.90 -7.89 8.91
C LEU A 235 -20.15 -6.55 8.81
N SER A 236 -19.38 -6.23 9.85
CA SER A 236 -18.41 -5.13 9.82
C SER A 236 -16.99 -5.68 9.69
N VAL A 237 -16.26 -5.26 8.66
CA VAL A 237 -14.82 -5.44 8.57
C VAL A 237 -14.12 -4.21 9.12
N THR A 238 -13.37 -4.43 10.19
CA THR A 238 -12.73 -3.38 10.99
C THR A 238 -11.23 -3.50 10.85
N PHE A 239 -10.63 -2.61 10.07
CA PHE A 239 -9.19 -2.60 9.78
C PHE A 239 -8.42 -1.69 10.75
N PHE A 240 -7.26 -2.17 11.20
CA PHE A 240 -6.35 -1.40 12.05
C PHE A 240 -4.95 -2.01 12.01
N GLY A 241 -3.93 -1.17 12.25
CA GLY A 241 -2.54 -1.62 12.28
C GLY A 241 -2.17 -2.30 13.60
N ASP A 242 -1.04 -3.00 13.60
CA ASP A 242 -0.43 -3.62 14.77
C ASP A 242 -0.16 -2.61 15.91
N GLY A 243 0.34 -1.41 15.60
CA GLY A 243 0.51 -0.36 16.61
C GLY A 243 -0.80 0.08 17.25
N ALA A 244 -1.92 0.05 16.52
CA ALA A 244 -3.24 0.39 17.04
C ALA A 244 -3.81 -0.71 17.94
N ALA A 245 -3.38 -1.96 17.76
CA ALA A 245 -3.85 -3.09 18.56
C ALA A 245 -3.53 -2.95 20.06
N ASN A 246 -2.54 -2.13 20.41
CA ASN A 246 -2.12 -1.87 21.79
C ASN A 246 -3.04 -0.87 22.54
N GLN A 247 -4.05 -0.30 21.89
CA GLN A 247 -4.96 0.66 22.51
C GLN A 247 -6.00 -0.05 23.39
N GLY A 248 -6.27 0.46 24.60
CA GLY A 248 -7.23 -0.15 25.54
C GLY A 248 -8.63 -0.35 24.94
N GLN A 249 -9.13 0.65 24.22
CA GLN A 249 -10.43 0.59 23.52
C GLN A 249 -10.55 -0.56 22.51
N VAL A 250 -9.43 -1.05 21.96
CA VAL A 250 -9.40 -2.20 21.05
C VAL A 250 -9.68 -3.50 21.80
N TYR A 251 -9.06 -3.69 22.97
CA TYR A 251 -9.30 -4.85 23.82
C TYR A 251 -10.73 -4.88 24.36
N GLU A 252 -11.25 -3.73 24.80
CA GLU A 252 -12.65 -3.59 25.20
C GLU A 252 -13.60 -3.99 24.07
N SER A 253 -13.30 -3.56 22.84
CA SER A 253 -14.06 -3.90 21.63
C SER A 253 -14.10 -5.40 21.35
N TYR A 254 -12.98 -6.11 21.50
CA TYR A 254 -12.95 -7.59 21.36
C TYR A 254 -13.83 -8.28 22.39
N ASN A 255 -13.75 -7.84 23.65
CA ASN A 255 -14.53 -8.42 24.73
C ASN A 255 -16.04 -8.26 24.46
N MET A 256 -16.45 -7.05 24.09
CA MET A 256 -17.85 -6.74 23.77
C MET A 256 -18.35 -7.52 22.54
N ALA A 257 -17.54 -7.58 21.47
CA ALA A 257 -17.88 -8.34 20.28
C ALA A 257 -18.06 -9.84 20.57
N SER A 258 -17.20 -10.42 21.42
CA SER A 258 -17.28 -11.82 21.84
C SER A 258 -18.50 -12.09 22.71
N LEU A 259 -18.67 -11.31 23.79
CA LEU A 259 -19.77 -11.46 24.74
C LEU A 259 -21.12 -11.35 24.03
N TRP A 260 -21.24 -10.38 23.13
CA TRP A 260 -22.48 -10.12 22.40
C TRP A 260 -22.57 -10.91 21.10
N LYS A 261 -21.60 -11.77 20.77
CA LYS A 261 -21.56 -12.58 19.53
C LYS A 261 -21.88 -11.74 18.29
N LEU A 262 -21.09 -10.68 18.07
CA LEU A 262 -21.31 -9.72 16.99
C LEU A 262 -20.68 -10.16 15.66
N PRO A 263 -21.30 -9.83 14.51
CA PRO A 263 -20.77 -10.15 13.19
C PRO A 263 -19.67 -9.14 12.79
N VAL A 264 -18.51 -9.24 13.42
CA VAL A 264 -17.35 -8.37 13.14
C VAL A 264 -16.12 -9.20 12.75
N ILE A 265 -15.40 -8.73 11.75
CA ILE A 265 -14.07 -9.22 11.39
C ILE A 265 -13.05 -8.14 11.78
N PHE A 266 -12.15 -8.48 12.70
CA PHE A 266 -11.02 -7.63 13.05
C PHE A 266 -9.86 -7.95 12.10
N CYS A 267 -9.56 -7.04 11.18
CA CYS A 267 -8.46 -7.18 10.23
C CYS A 267 -7.25 -6.41 10.73
N ILE A 268 -6.28 -7.14 11.29
CA ILE A 268 -5.03 -6.57 11.81
C ILE A 268 -4.00 -6.52 10.69
N GLU A 269 -3.64 -5.32 10.28
CA GLU A 269 -2.64 -5.07 9.27
C GLU A 269 -1.26 -4.93 9.91
N ASN A 270 -0.63 -6.07 10.18
CA ASN A 270 0.68 -6.12 10.81
C ASN A 270 1.79 -5.88 9.78
N ASN A 271 2.17 -4.61 9.61
CA ASN A 271 3.26 -4.21 8.72
C ASN A 271 4.62 -4.08 9.44
N LYS A 272 4.69 -4.53 10.71
CA LYS A 272 5.86 -4.54 11.59
C LYS A 272 6.28 -3.19 12.16
N TYR A 273 5.56 -2.11 11.87
CA TYR A 273 6.00 -0.77 12.29
C TYR A 273 4.83 0.13 12.75
N GLY A 274 4.95 0.63 13.97
CA GLY A 274 4.17 1.74 14.51
C GLY A 274 4.93 3.06 14.39
N MET A 275 4.99 3.65 13.20
CA MET A 275 5.91 4.75 12.89
C MET A 275 7.37 4.39 13.23
N GLY A 276 7.92 4.90 14.35
CA GLY A 276 9.30 4.68 14.77
C GLY A 276 9.52 3.47 15.69
N THR A 277 8.50 2.66 15.95
CA THR A 277 8.55 1.49 16.83
C THR A 277 8.40 0.19 16.03
N SER A 278 9.21 -0.84 16.31
CA SER A 278 9.26 -2.14 15.62
C SER A 278 9.29 -3.32 16.58
#